data_AF-A0A6C0KF15-F1
#
_entry.id   AF-A0A6C0KF15-F1
#
_cell.length_a   1.000
_cell.length_b   1.000
_cell.length_c   1.000
_cell.angle_alpha   90.00
_cell.angle_beta   90.00
_cell.angle_gamma   90.00
#
_symmetry.space_group_name_H-M   'P 1'
#
loop_
_entity.id
_entity.type
_entity.pdbx_description
1 polymer ?
#
loop_
_entity_poly.entity_id
_entity_poly.type
_entity_poly.pdbx_seq_one_letter_code
_entity_poly.pdbx_strand_id
1 'polypeptide(L)'
;MKRVQSNSAHFLIYECKNTSAACTWAQHFVNAASALDNASPYSTVFDIDDTLIFAKTDRINTDVAKLYKTIPHAVNRVVVTARPTRSKAFSKRQLKLLDDDMPLKMFHMPDHFSRRGEIHLYKSKCRKNVEANSEILLNIGDQWTDVFGTTSVVENAFDLEESGEFAPDKSYVILPQSDRGREILSSSASVKLPSK
;
A
#
# COMPACT_ATOMS: atom_id res chain seq x y z
N MET A 1 -5.60 15.30 -4.88
CA MET A 1 -5.22 13.98 -5.47
C MET A 1 -5.66 13.92 -6.92
N LYS A 2 -4.99 13.14 -7.77
CA LYS A 2 -5.45 12.87 -9.15
C LYS A 2 -5.75 11.38 -9.31
N ARG A 3 -6.94 11.04 -9.80
CA ARG A 3 -7.26 9.67 -10.24
C ARG A 3 -6.45 9.41 -11.51
N VAL A 4 -5.62 8.37 -11.50
CA VAL A 4 -4.70 8.09 -12.63
C VAL A 4 -5.21 6.96 -13.53
N GLN A 5 -5.99 6.02 -12.99
CA GLN A 5 -6.51 4.89 -13.78
C GLN A 5 -7.85 4.36 -13.24
N SER A 6 -8.67 3.79 -14.15
CA SER A 6 -10.00 3.22 -13.90
C SER A 6 -10.24 2.01 -14.79
N ASN A 7 -9.25 1.14 -15.00
CA ASN A 7 -9.32 0.19 -16.11
C ASN A 7 -9.65 -1.24 -15.70
N SER A 8 -9.93 -1.50 -14.42
CA SER A 8 -10.57 -2.73 -13.97
C SER A 8 -11.55 -2.40 -12.85
N ALA A 9 -12.67 -3.12 -12.77
CA ALA A 9 -13.82 -2.82 -11.93
C ALA A 9 -13.58 -2.86 -10.40
N HIS A 10 -12.32 -2.94 -9.95
CA HIS A 10 -12.00 -3.41 -8.61
C HIS A 10 -11.05 -2.54 -7.79
N PHE A 11 -10.42 -1.49 -8.34
CA PHE A 11 -9.53 -0.61 -7.55
C PHE A 11 -9.51 0.85 -8.04
N LEU A 12 -9.21 1.79 -7.14
CA LEU A 12 -8.92 3.20 -7.46
C LEU A 12 -7.46 3.50 -7.13
N ILE A 13 -6.71 3.95 -8.15
CA ILE A 13 -5.33 4.42 -7.98
C ILE A 13 -5.32 5.94 -7.92
N TYR A 14 -4.86 6.46 -6.79
CA TYR A 14 -4.65 7.88 -6.59
C TYR A 14 -3.16 8.21 -6.56
N GLU A 15 -2.76 9.10 -7.45
CA GLU A 15 -1.48 9.80 -7.33
C GLU A 15 -1.68 11.00 -6.39
N CYS A 16 -0.86 11.03 -5.35
CA CYS A 16 -0.94 12.02 -4.30
C CYS A 16 0.28 12.92 -4.34
N LYS A 17 0.07 14.21 -4.68
CA LYS A 17 1.10 15.26 -4.55
C LYS A 17 1.26 15.77 -3.11
N ASN A 18 0.28 15.49 -2.25
CA ASN A 18 0.28 15.86 -0.84
C ASN A 18 0.06 14.59 -0.01
N THR A 19 1.16 14.05 0.50
CA THR A 19 1.20 12.78 1.25
C THR A 19 0.39 12.88 2.55
N SER A 20 0.48 14.00 3.28
CA SER A 20 -0.28 14.23 4.51
C SER A 20 -1.80 14.17 4.31
N ALA A 21 -2.31 14.83 3.26
CA ALA A 21 -3.74 14.78 2.93
C ALA A 21 -4.19 13.37 2.52
N ALA A 22 -3.34 12.65 1.77
CA ALA A 22 -3.59 11.25 1.40
C ALA A 22 -3.64 10.32 2.59
N CYS A 23 -2.71 10.48 3.53
CA CYS A 23 -2.67 9.71 4.76
C CYS A 23 -3.89 9.97 5.65
N THR A 24 -4.29 11.24 5.79
CA THR A 24 -5.49 11.61 6.57
C THR A 24 -6.74 10.94 6.00
N TRP A 25 -6.92 11.02 4.67
CA TRP A 25 -8.04 10.39 4.01
C TRP A 25 -8.01 8.86 4.11
N ALA A 26 -6.85 8.23 3.92
CA ALA A 26 -6.67 6.79 4.05
C ALA A 26 -7.01 6.30 5.46
N GLN A 27 -6.64 7.07 6.49
CA GLN A 27 -6.99 6.77 7.87
C GLN A 27 -8.51 6.77 8.08
N HIS A 28 -9.22 7.77 7.57
CA HIS A 28 -10.68 7.82 7.67
C HIS A 28 -11.33 6.62 6.99
N PHE A 29 -10.84 6.24 5.81
CA PHE A 29 -11.33 5.07 5.09
C PHE A 29 -11.12 3.77 5.88
N VAL A 30 -9.92 3.52 6.39
CA VAL A 30 -9.61 2.31 7.17
C VAL A 30 -10.47 2.25 8.43
N ASN A 31 -10.64 3.37 9.14
CA ASN A 31 -11.48 3.43 10.34
C ASN A 31 -12.95 3.09 10.01
N ALA A 32 -13.50 3.69 8.95
CA ALA A 32 -14.88 3.42 8.53
C ALA A 32 -15.06 1.95 8.12
N ALA A 33 -14.12 1.41 7.34
CA ALA A 33 -14.14 0.01 6.91
C ALA A 33 -14.11 -0.96 8.10
N SER A 34 -13.18 -0.74 9.04
CA SER A 34 -13.02 -1.59 10.23
C SER A 34 -14.20 -1.52 11.20
N ALA A 35 -14.99 -0.44 11.18
CA ALA A 35 -16.16 -0.29 12.03
C ALA A 35 -17.42 -1.00 11.47
N LEU A 36 -17.45 -1.26 10.16
CA LEU A 36 -18.60 -1.88 9.47
C LEU A 36 -18.56 -3.41 9.49
N ASP A 37 -17.43 -4.02 9.82
CA ASP A 37 -17.32 -5.46 10.01
C ASP A 37 -16.34 -5.80 11.12
N ASN A 38 -16.82 -6.49 12.15
CA ASN A 38 -15.94 -7.10 13.15
C ASN A 38 -15.59 -8.55 12.79
N ALA A 39 -16.21 -9.14 11.75
CA ALA A 39 -16.07 -10.56 11.43
C ALA A 39 -14.95 -10.87 10.42
N SER A 40 -14.60 -9.92 9.54
CA SER A 40 -13.60 -10.14 8.49
C SER A 40 -12.21 -9.62 8.89
N PRO A 41 -11.15 -10.42 8.78
CA PRO A 41 -9.79 -9.91 9.01
C PRO A 41 -9.42 -8.94 7.89
N TYR A 42 -9.04 -7.72 8.28
CA TYR A 42 -8.57 -6.70 7.35
C TYR A 42 -7.05 -6.58 7.35
N SER A 43 -6.49 -6.16 6.22
CA SER A 43 -5.07 -5.88 6.07
C SER A 43 -4.81 -4.55 5.39
N THR A 44 -3.67 -3.97 5.72
CA THR A 44 -3.04 -2.86 5.00
C THR A 44 -1.65 -3.31 4.56
N VAL A 45 -1.23 -2.89 3.36
CA VAL A 45 0.06 -3.25 2.77
C VAL A 45 0.89 -1.98 2.56
N PHE A 46 2.15 -2.05 2.99
CA PHE A 46 3.12 -0.97 2.85
C PHE A 46 4.40 -1.48 2.20
N ASP A 47 4.96 -0.70 1.26
CA ASP A 47 6.38 -0.79 0.93
C ASP A 47 7.25 -0.09 2.00
N ILE A 48 8.58 -0.22 1.90
CA ILE A 48 9.55 0.42 2.80
C ILE A 48 10.24 1.60 2.12
N ASP A 49 10.95 1.33 1.02
CA ASP A 49 11.94 2.26 0.48
C ASP A 49 11.19 3.39 -0.24
N ASP A 50 11.52 4.63 0.12
CA ASP A 50 10.82 5.84 -0.32
C ASP A 50 9.31 5.90 0.01
N THR A 51 8.80 4.89 0.73
CA THR A 51 7.42 4.81 1.24
C THR A 51 7.36 5.08 2.75
N LEU A 52 7.86 4.16 3.58
CA LEU A 52 7.95 4.33 5.04
C LEU A 52 9.27 5.01 5.44
N ILE A 53 10.32 4.80 4.66
CA ILE A 53 11.69 5.26 4.94
C ILE A 53 12.29 5.77 3.63
N PHE A 54 12.79 7.00 3.60
CA PHE A 54 13.50 7.54 2.45
C PHE A 54 14.83 6.81 2.24
N ALA A 55 14.94 6.06 1.15
CA ALA A 55 16.04 5.12 0.92
C ALA A 55 17.42 5.81 0.87
N LYS A 56 17.46 7.07 0.41
CA LYS A 56 18.69 7.87 0.34
C LYS A 56 19.20 8.38 1.68
N THR A 57 18.32 8.56 2.66
CA THR A 57 18.66 9.25 3.92
C THR A 57 18.42 8.42 5.16
N ASP A 58 17.81 7.23 5.02
CA ASP A 58 17.30 6.39 6.10
C ASP A 58 16.36 7.13 7.07
N ARG A 59 15.82 8.29 6.66
CA ARG A 59 14.86 9.07 7.44
C ARG A 59 13.46 8.48 7.28
N ILE A 60 12.72 8.50 8.37
CA ILE A 60 11.32 8.08 8.39
C ILE A 60 10.47 9.07 7.57
N ASN A 61 9.60 8.55 6.71
CA ASN A 61 8.51 9.33 6.13
C ASN A 61 7.42 9.54 7.19
N THR A 62 7.42 10.71 7.82
CA THR A 62 6.59 10.99 9.01
C THR A 62 5.09 10.90 8.74
N ASP A 63 4.63 11.25 7.54
CA ASP A 63 3.21 11.19 7.19
C ASP A 63 2.72 9.74 7.09
N VAL A 64 3.45 8.90 6.36
CA VAL A 64 3.12 7.47 6.20
C VAL A 64 3.32 6.73 7.51
N ALA A 65 4.34 7.07 8.28
CA ALA A 65 4.56 6.52 9.62
C ALA A 65 3.42 6.87 10.59
N LYS A 66 2.89 8.11 10.53
CA LYS A 66 1.73 8.51 11.33
C LYS A 66 0.51 7.66 10.96
N LEU A 67 0.21 7.53 9.68
CA LEU A 67 -0.86 6.64 9.19
C LEU A 67 -0.66 5.20 9.68
N TYR A 68 0.55 4.67 9.51
CA TYR A 68 0.89 3.31 9.94
C TYR A 68 0.59 3.06 11.44
N LYS A 69 0.87 4.05 12.29
CA LYS A 69 0.61 3.98 13.75
C LYS A 69 -0.87 4.11 14.10
N THR A 70 -1.62 4.89 13.32
CA THR A 70 -3.01 5.18 13.61
C THR A 70 -3.99 4.16 13.02
N ILE A 71 -3.51 3.23 12.19
CA ILE A 71 -4.31 2.07 11.76
C ILE A 71 -4.73 1.26 12.99
N PRO A 72 -6.03 0.94 13.16
CA PRO A 72 -6.53 0.19 14.31
C PRO A 72 -5.81 -1.16 14.48
N HIS A 73 -5.54 -1.58 15.72
CA HIS A 73 -4.85 -2.85 16.01
C HIS A 73 -5.55 -4.09 15.44
N ALA A 74 -6.87 -4.05 15.24
CA ALA A 74 -7.64 -5.12 14.63
C ALA A 74 -7.36 -5.30 13.12
N VAL A 75 -6.79 -4.27 12.48
CA VAL A 75 -6.39 -4.30 11.06
C VAL A 75 -4.93 -4.71 10.98
N ASN A 76 -4.64 -5.80 10.27
CA ASN A 76 -3.29 -6.29 10.10
C ASN A 76 -2.46 -5.29 9.30
N ARG A 77 -1.23 -5.05 9.76
CA ARG A 77 -0.26 -4.20 9.08
C ARG A 77 0.81 -5.09 8.46
N VAL A 78 0.84 -5.15 7.13
CA VAL A 78 1.72 -6.02 6.36
C VAL A 78 2.72 -5.18 5.59
N VAL A 79 3.99 -5.59 5.62
CA VAL A 79 5.04 -4.97 4.80
C VAL A 79 5.45 -5.92 3.69
N VAL A 80 5.47 -5.42 2.45
CA VAL A 80 5.94 -6.13 1.26
C VAL A 80 7.04 -5.29 0.63
N THR A 81 8.29 -5.74 0.69
CA THR A 81 9.45 -4.95 0.24
C THR A 81 10.28 -5.66 -0.81
N ALA A 82 10.85 -4.88 -1.74
CA ALA A 82 11.84 -5.37 -2.71
C ALA A 82 13.22 -5.60 -2.07
N ARG A 83 13.41 -5.23 -0.79
CA ARG A 83 14.65 -5.51 -0.09
C ARG A 83 14.92 -7.02 -0.01
N PRO A 84 16.17 -7.47 -0.20
CA PRO A 84 16.52 -8.88 -0.23
C PRO A 84 16.42 -9.50 1.17
N THR A 85 16.19 -10.81 1.26
CA THR A 85 15.98 -11.54 2.52
C THR A 85 17.15 -11.38 3.49
N ARG A 86 18.38 -11.30 3.00
CA ARG A 86 19.58 -11.00 3.81
C ARG A 86 19.50 -9.67 4.59
N SER A 87 18.67 -8.72 4.16
CA SER A 87 18.49 -7.41 4.82
C SER A 87 17.40 -7.43 5.90
N LYS A 88 16.76 -8.57 6.17
CA LYS A 88 15.59 -8.66 7.05
C LYS A 88 15.83 -8.12 8.46
N ALA A 89 16.98 -8.43 9.05
CA ALA A 89 17.32 -7.92 10.38
C ALA A 89 17.44 -6.39 10.39
N PHE A 90 18.03 -5.80 9.34
CA PHE A 90 18.18 -4.36 9.21
C PHE A 90 16.83 -3.67 9.04
N SER A 91 15.99 -4.13 8.11
CA SER A 91 14.65 -3.56 7.92
C SER A 91 13.82 -3.63 9.20
N LYS A 92 13.85 -4.75 9.94
CA LYS A 92 13.14 -4.86 11.22
C LYS A 92 13.61 -3.83 12.24
N ARG A 93 14.93 -3.59 12.34
CA ARG A 93 15.46 -2.55 13.24
C ARG A 93 14.98 -1.16 12.85
N GLN A 94 14.96 -0.84 11.56
CA GLN A 94 14.45 0.46 11.11
C GLN A 94 12.95 0.60 11.37
N LEU A 95 12.15 -0.44 11.12
CA LEU A 95 10.71 -0.40 11.32
C LEU A 95 10.33 -0.33 12.81
N LYS A 96 11.14 -0.87 13.72
CA LYS A 96 10.94 -0.67 15.17
C LYS A 96 11.05 0.79 15.59
N LEU A 97 11.82 1.62 14.88
CA LEU A 97 11.85 3.06 15.13
C LEU A 97 10.52 3.74 14.80
N LEU A 98 9.68 3.08 13.99
CA LEU A 98 8.31 3.51 13.76
C LEU A 98 7.46 3.11 14.96
N ASP A 99 7.33 1.82 15.25
CA ASP A 99 6.43 1.29 16.27
C ASP A 99 7.11 0.12 16.99
N ASP A 100 7.25 0.21 18.32
CA ASP A 100 7.92 -0.81 19.13
C ASP A 100 7.04 -2.07 19.30
N ASP A 101 5.71 -1.90 19.24
CA ASP A 101 4.70 -2.94 19.48
C ASP A 101 4.23 -3.62 18.19
N MET A 102 5.12 -3.75 17.21
CA MET A 102 4.73 -4.03 15.83
C MET A 102 4.78 -5.54 15.50
N PRO A 103 3.65 -6.28 15.49
CA PRO A 103 3.57 -7.63 14.91
C PRO A 103 3.57 -7.52 13.38
N LEU A 104 4.74 -7.36 12.79
CA LEU A 104 4.90 -7.27 11.35
C LEU A 104 4.90 -8.66 10.70
N LYS A 105 3.82 -8.97 9.97
CA LYS A 105 3.96 -9.89 8.84
C LYS A 105 4.72 -9.13 7.75
N MET A 106 5.88 -9.65 7.38
CA MET A 106 6.81 -8.96 6.51
C MET A 106 7.35 -9.92 5.46
N PHE A 107 7.21 -9.53 4.19
CA PHE A 107 7.72 -10.25 3.04
C PHE A 107 8.93 -9.53 2.47
N HIS A 108 10.07 -10.22 2.47
CA HIS A 108 11.31 -9.79 1.79
C HIS A 108 11.48 -10.55 0.49
N MET A 109 12.06 -9.88 -0.50
CA MET A 109 12.37 -10.51 -1.77
C MET A 109 13.46 -11.57 -1.57
N PRO A 110 13.34 -12.78 -2.16
CA PRO A 110 14.40 -13.78 -2.06
C PRO A 110 15.71 -13.27 -2.67
N ASP A 111 16.85 -13.64 -2.08
CA ASP A 111 18.16 -13.08 -2.48
C ASP A 111 18.57 -13.39 -3.93
N HIS A 112 17.96 -14.41 -4.55
CA HIS A 112 18.24 -14.85 -5.93
C HIS A 112 17.41 -14.10 -6.99
N PHE A 113 16.42 -13.30 -6.60
CA PHE A 113 15.68 -12.47 -7.56
C PHE A 113 16.59 -11.34 -8.05
N SER A 114 16.88 -11.33 -9.36
CA SER A 114 17.79 -10.35 -9.96
C SER A 114 17.04 -9.29 -10.76
N ARG A 115 17.18 -8.03 -10.33
CA ARG A 115 16.90 -6.80 -11.10
C ARG A 115 15.42 -6.53 -11.46
N ARG A 116 15.18 -5.28 -11.84
CA ARG A 116 13.91 -4.51 -11.89
C ARG A 116 12.70 -5.18 -12.56
N GLY A 117 12.88 -6.25 -13.33
CA GLY A 117 11.81 -6.91 -14.09
C GLY A 117 10.86 -7.75 -13.24
N GLU A 118 11.31 -8.33 -12.12
CA GLU A 118 10.51 -9.32 -11.37
C GLU A 118 9.88 -8.77 -10.08
N ILE A 119 10.23 -7.53 -9.70
CA ILE A 119 9.74 -6.91 -8.46
C ILE A 119 8.21 -6.89 -8.43
N HIS A 120 7.58 -6.51 -9.54
CA HIS A 120 6.13 -6.44 -9.63
C HIS A 120 5.46 -7.82 -9.49
N LEU A 121 6.05 -8.88 -10.05
CA LEU A 121 5.57 -10.26 -9.92
C LEU A 121 5.69 -10.74 -8.47
N TYR A 122 6.84 -10.50 -7.85
CA TYR A 122 7.09 -10.84 -6.46
C TYR A 122 6.09 -10.15 -5.53
N LYS A 123 5.94 -8.83 -5.66
CA LYS A 123 5.04 -8.04 -4.81
C LYS A 123 3.57 -8.41 -5.04
N SER A 124 3.16 -8.67 -6.28
CA SER A 124 1.80 -9.19 -6.59
C SER A 124 1.54 -10.54 -5.92
N LYS A 125 2.50 -11.48 -5.99
CA LYS A 125 2.37 -12.80 -5.33
C LYS A 125 2.22 -12.66 -3.81
N CYS A 126 2.97 -11.74 -3.20
CA CYS A 126 2.86 -11.48 -1.76
C CYS A 126 1.48 -10.91 -1.41
N ARG A 127 0.95 -9.98 -2.21
CA ARG A 127 -0.41 -9.45 -2.00
C ARG A 127 -1.48 -10.51 -2.14
N LYS A 128 -1.39 -11.41 -3.13
CA LYS A 128 -2.32 -12.55 -3.23
C LYS A 128 -2.29 -13.47 -1.99
N ASN A 129 -1.11 -13.64 -1.37
CA ASN A 129 -1.02 -14.37 -0.09
C ASN A 129 -1.73 -13.62 1.05
N VAL A 130 -1.70 -12.29 1.06
CA VAL A 130 -2.43 -11.47 2.04
C VAL A 130 -3.94 -11.55 1.78
N GLU A 131 -4.37 -11.41 0.52
CA GLU A 131 -5.77 -11.49 0.08
C GLU A 131 -6.42 -12.84 0.42
N ALA A 132 -5.65 -13.93 0.33
CA ALA A 132 -6.13 -15.27 0.70
C ALA A 132 -6.47 -15.41 2.20
N ASN A 133 -6.04 -14.47 3.06
CA ASN A 133 -6.26 -14.52 4.51
C ASN A 133 -7.02 -13.30 5.05
N SER A 134 -7.19 -12.25 4.26
CA SER A 134 -7.74 -10.96 4.70
C SER A 134 -8.06 -10.04 3.53
N GLU A 135 -9.05 -9.16 3.67
CA GLU A 135 -9.31 -8.11 2.67
C GLU A 135 -8.26 -6.99 2.81
N ILE A 136 -7.56 -6.66 1.71
CA ILE A 136 -6.62 -5.53 1.68
C ILE A 136 -7.40 -4.23 1.51
N LEU A 137 -7.52 -3.45 2.59
CA LEU A 137 -8.17 -2.15 2.60
C LEU A 137 -7.32 -1.05 1.97
N LEU A 138 -6.00 -1.16 2.08
CA LEU A 138 -5.09 -0.12 1.68
C LEU A 138 -3.77 -0.73 1.21
N ASN A 139 -3.25 -0.23 0.10
CA ASN A 139 -1.92 -0.57 -0.37
C ASN A 139 -1.16 0.72 -0.73
N ILE A 140 -0.01 0.94 -0.09
CA ILE A 140 0.79 2.17 -0.19
C ILE A 140 2.19 1.84 -0.68
N GLY A 141 2.62 2.56 -1.71
CA GLY A 141 3.97 2.49 -2.25
C GLY A 141 4.34 3.76 -3.02
N ASP A 142 5.63 3.94 -3.27
CA ASP A 142 6.20 5.02 -4.09
C ASP A 142 6.31 4.59 -5.57
N GLN A 143 6.31 3.29 -5.86
CA GLN A 143 6.43 2.76 -7.22
C GLN A 143 5.16 2.06 -7.68
N TRP A 144 4.95 2.05 -9.00
CA TRP A 144 3.83 1.31 -9.60
C TRP A 144 3.89 -0.20 -9.30
N THR A 145 5.09 -0.77 -9.13
CA THR A 145 5.25 -2.20 -8.81
C THR A 145 4.68 -2.59 -7.43
N ASP A 146 4.55 -1.61 -6.53
CA ASP A 146 3.95 -1.77 -5.20
C ASP A 146 2.45 -1.96 -5.28
N VAL A 147 1.86 -1.50 -6.37
CA VAL A 147 0.43 -1.36 -6.51
C VAL A 147 -0.13 -2.18 -7.70
N PHE A 148 0.74 -2.71 -8.55
CA PHE A 148 0.37 -3.54 -9.70
C PHE A 148 -0.09 -4.96 -9.34
N GLY A 149 -1.01 -5.55 -10.13
CA GLY A 149 -1.38 -6.96 -9.97
C GLY A 149 -2.12 -7.27 -8.66
N THR A 150 -2.74 -6.25 -8.04
CA THR A 150 -3.84 -6.41 -7.08
C THR A 150 -5.11 -6.77 -7.85
N THR A 151 -5.19 -7.99 -8.39
CA THR A 151 -6.45 -8.64 -8.77
C THR A 151 -6.27 -10.16 -8.76
N SER A 152 -7.24 -10.85 -8.18
CA SER A 152 -7.73 -12.10 -8.73
C SER A 152 -8.16 -11.86 -10.19
N VAL A 153 -7.53 -12.57 -11.12
CA VAL A 153 -7.56 -12.41 -12.59
C VAL A 153 -6.65 -11.30 -13.11
N VAL A 154 -5.45 -11.71 -13.53
CA VAL A 154 -4.59 -10.99 -14.47
C VAL A 154 -4.72 -11.74 -15.79
N GLU A 155 -5.63 -11.30 -16.65
CA GLU A 155 -5.53 -11.55 -18.08
C GLU A 155 -5.67 -10.18 -18.73
N ASN A 156 -4.64 -9.74 -19.46
CA ASN A 156 -4.53 -8.47 -20.19
C ASN A 156 -3.92 -7.27 -19.45
N ALA A 157 -2.76 -7.44 -18.81
CA ALA A 157 -1.84 -6.33 -18.59
C ALA A 157 -0.98 -6.15 -19.86
N PHE A 158 -1.43 -5.28 -20.77
CA PHE A 158 -0.64 -4.85 -21.93
C PHE A 158 0.27 -3.67 -21.57
N ASP A 159 1.42 -3.67 -22.26
CA ASP A 159 2.49 -2.66 -22.36
C ASP A 159 2.18 -1.28 -21.77
N LEU A 160 2.90 -0.94 -20.70
CA LEU A 160 3.24 0.44 -20.42
C LEU A 160 4.49 0.76 -21.23
N GLU A 161 4.33 1.49 -22.33
CA GLU A 161 5.46 2.11 -23.03
C GLU A 161 6.34 2.88 -22.03
N GLU A 162 7.65 2.73 -22.20
CA GLU A 162 8.77 3.30 -21.42
C GLU A 162 8.84 4.85 -21.37
N SER A 163 7.74 5.59 -21.57
CA SER A 163 7.80 7.05 -21.80
C SER A 163 7.48 7.94 -20.59
N GLY A 164 7.27 7.38 -19.40
CA GLY A 164 7.00 8.16 -18.19
C GLY A 164 8.18 8.20 -17.23
N GLU A 165 9.05 9.22 -17.29
CA GLU A 165 9.90 9.56 -16.15
C GLU A 165 9.02 9.92 -14.94
N PHE A 166 8.96 9.03 -13.94
CA PHE A 166 8.22 9.29 -12.71
C PHE A 166 9.11 10.07 -11.72
N ALA A 167 8.58 11.19 -11.24
CA ALA A 167 9.27 12.05 -10.30
C ALA A 167 9.40 11.38 -8.91
N PRO A 168 10.57 11.44 -8.26
CA PRO A 168 10.87 10.77 -6.97
C PRO A 168 10.09 11.30 -5.75
N ASP A 169 9.11 12.20 -5.93
CA ASP A 169 8.37 12.86 -4.84
C ASP A 169 6.88 12.50 -4.81
N LYS A 170 6.50 11.34 -5.36
CA LYS A 170 5.10 10.93 -5.49
C LYS A 170 4.80 9.68 -4.66
N SER A 171 3.74 9.72 -3.87
CA SER A 171 3.19 8.53 -3.19
C SER A 171 1.90 8.10 -3.87
N TYR A 172 1.75 6.79 -4.04
CA TYR A 172 0.56 6.17 -4.64
C TYR A 172 -0.26 5.50 -3.55
N VAL A 173 -1.57 5.76 -3.56
CA VAL A 173 -2.53 5.11 -2.68
C VAL A 173 -3.51 4.35 -3.53
N ILE A 174 -3.61 3.03 -3.31
CA ILE A 174 -4.66 2.20 -3.89
C ILE A 174 -5.72 1.90 -2.84
N LEU A 175 -6.98 2.11 -3.23
CA LEU A 175 -8.13 1.53 -2.54
C LEU A 175 -8.74 0.36 -3.31
N PRO A 176 -9.20 -0.69 -2.62
CA PRO A 176 -10.14 -1.66 -3.18
C PRO A 176 -11.47 -0.98 -3.52
N GLN A 177 -11.97 -1.31 -4.69
CA GLN A 177 -13.39 -1.23 -5.06
C GLN A 177 -14.04 -2.61 -4.92
N SER A 178 -13.84 -3.28 -3.78
CA SER A 178 -14.83 -4.27 -3.38
C SER A 178 -16.20 -3.58 -3.31
N ASP A 179 -17.31 -4.31 -3.50
CA ASP A 179 -18.65 -3.74 -3.34
C ASP A 179 -18.80 -3.06 -1.98
N ARG A 180 -18.11 -3.59 -0.97
CA ARG A 180 -17.99 -3.01 0.36
C ARG A 180 -17.15 -1.75 0.42
N GLY A 181 -16.00 -1.70 -0.27
CA GLY A 181 -15.22 -0.48 -0.42
C GLY A 181 -16.03 0.66 -1.07
N ARG A 182 -16.89 0.31 -2.04
CA ARG A 182 -17.85 1.27 -2.65
C ARG A 182 -18.94 1.70 -1.67
N GLU A 183 -19.48 0.78 -0.88
CA GLU A 183 -20.45 1.06 0.18
C GLU A 183 -19.87 1.97 1.28
N ILE A 184 -18.60 1.76 1.66
CA ILE A 184 -17.87 2.64 2.58
C ILE A 184 -17.74 4.03 1.97
N LEU A 185 -17.32 4.14 0.72
CA LEU A 185 -17.16 5.42 0.03
C LEU A 185 -18.50 6.16 -0.17
N SER A 186 -19.61 5.45 -0.34
CA SER A 186 -20.94 6.04 -0.55
C SER A 186 -21.67 6.38 0.76
N SER A 187 -21.47 5.60 1.82
CA SER A 187 -22.03 5.85 3.17
C SER A 187 -21.24 6.91 3.95
N SER A 188 -19.96 7.10 3.62
CA SER A 188 -19.10 8.14 4.21
C SER A 188 -19.37 9.51 3.59
N ALA A 189 -20.54 10.10 3.86
CA ALA A 189 -20.91 11.46 3.40
C ALA A 189 -19.88 12.57 3.78
N SER A 190 -18.96 12.27 4.69
CA SER A 190 -17.90 13.15 5.21
C SER A 190 -16.52 12.96 4.57
N VAL A 191 -16.28 11.88 3.81
CA VAL A 191 -14.95 11.60 3.22
C VAL A 191 -14.89 12.17 1.81
N LYS A 192 -14.92 13.50 1.72
CA LYS A 192 -14.69 14.18 0.43
C LYS A 192 -13.23 13.98 0.03
N LEU A 193 -12.99 13.56 -1.21
CA LEU A 193 -11.64 13.61 -1.78
C LEU A 193 -11.12 15.05 -1.66
N PRO A 194 -9.88 15.27 -1.19
CA PRO A 194 -9.32 16.61 -1.09
C PRO A 194 -9.38 17.27 -2.48
N SER A 195 -10.05 18.43 -2.55
CA SER A 195 -10.17 19.24 -3.75
C SER A 195 -8.78 19.59 -4.29
N LYS A 196 -8.69 19.71 -5.62
CA LYS A 196 -7.44 19.98 -6.36
C LYS A 196 -6.67 21.16 -5.79
#